data_AF-A0A8T2LG35-F1
#
_entry.id   AF-A0A8T2LG35-F1
#
_cell.length_a   1.000
_cell.length_b   1.000
_cell.length_c   1.000
_cell.angle_alpha   90.00
_cell.angle_beta   90.00
_cell.angle_gamma   90.00
#
_symmetry.space_group_name_H-M   'P 1'
#
loop_
_entity.id
_entity.type
_entity.pdbx_description
1 polymer ?
#
loop_
_entity_poly.entity_id
_entity_poly.type
_entity_poly.pdbx_seq_one_letter_code
_entity_poly.pdbx_strand_id
1 'polypeptide(L)'
;MVSAQKPQNISSAPVDGFSNIRVTSAWTFLQSIEWTEPWLLGLLMFHLLCFAFTLFTCRYYRLQICHFLLMVAMVYSAEYLNEVAAMNWRSFSKFQYFDSKGMFISLVYSVPLLFNSIIIVAVWVKRTFSTMTELKTLQLNRKAARQNAKKSQ
;
A
#
# COMPACT_ATOMS: atom_id res chain seq x y z
N MET A 1 -21.93 -6.99 57.08
CA MET A 1 -20.58 -7.01 56.49
C MET A 1 -20.75 -7.06 54.98
N VAL A 2 -20.34 -6.00 54.30
CA VAL A 2 -20.50 -5.77 52.85
C VAL A 2 -19.40 -6.54 52.12
N SER A 3 -19.76 -7.44 51.21
CA SER A 3 -18.82 -7.99 50.22
C SER A 3 -19.07 -7.27 48.89
N ALA A 4 -18.13 -6.43 48.49
CA ALA A 4 -18.21 -5.62 47.29
C ALA A 4 -17.98 -6.50 46.04
N GLN A 5 -19.02 -6.67 45.22
CA GLN A 5 -18.93 -7.32 43.92
C GLN A 5 -18.29 -6.36 42.92
N LYS A 6 -17.02 -6.64 42.58
CA LYS A 6 -16.21 -5.91 41.59
C LYS A 6 -16.91 -5.90 40.23
N PRO A 7 -17.03 -4.75 39.53
CA PRO A 7 -17.72 -4.67 38.25
C PRO A 7 -16.97 -5.48 37.19
N GLN A 8 -17.66 -6.42 36.56
CA GLN A 8 -17.16 -7.17 35.41
C GLN A 8 -16.93 -6.20 34.24
N ASN A 9 -15.73 -6.25 33.71
CA ASN A 9 -15.20 -5.38 32.67
C ASN A 9 -15.97 -5.60 31.35
N ILE A 10 -16.92 -4.73 31.05
CA ILE A 10 -17.70 -4.71 29.80
C ILE A 10 -16.90 -3.99 28.70
N SER A 11 -15.73 -4.52 28.34
CA SER A 11 -15.00 -4.02 27.16
C SER A 11 -13.95 -5.01 26.66
N SER A 12 -14.40 -6.16 26.18
CA SER A 12 -13.59 -7.01 25.32
C SER A 12 -14.52 -7.89 24.49
N ALA A 13 -15.25 -7.27 23.55
CA ALA A 13 -15.77 -8.04 22.42
C ALA A 13 -14.57 -8.73 21.74
N PRO A 14 -14.66 -10.01 21.35
CA PRO A 14 -13.53 -10.75 20.78
C PRO A 14 -13.25 -10.25 19.36
N VAL A 15 -12.52 -9.15 19.24
CA VAL A 15 -12.07 -8.57 17.95
C VAL A 15 -11.08 -9.51 17.26
N ASP A 16 -10.38 -10.32 18.05
CA ASP A 16 -9.46 -11.37 17.65
C ASP A 16 -10.16 -12.51 16.89
N GLY A 17 -11.34 -12.95 17.34
CA GLY A 17 -12.11 -14.01 16.68
C GLY A 17 -12.50 -13.65 15.24
N PHE A 18 -13.05 -12.45 15.04
CA PHE A 18 -13.44 -11.99 13.70
C PHE A 18 -12.25 -11.79 12.75
N SER A 19 -11.12 -11.33 13.27
CA SER A 19 -9.90 -11.09 12.48
C SER A 19 -9.28 -12.41 12.03
N ASN A 20 -9.16 -13.37 12.93
CA ASN A 20 -8.68 -14.72 12.60
C ASN A 20 -9.56 -15.40 11.56
N ILE A 21 -10.89 -15.31 11.69
CA ILE A 21 -11.82 -15.89 10.71
C ILE A 21 -11.63 -15.26 9.33
N ARG A 22 -11.51 -13.93 9.25
CA ARG A 22 -11.33 -13.22 7.97
C ARG A 22 -9.99 -13.52 7.32
N VAL A 23 -8.90 -13.49 8.09
CA VAL A 23 -7.55 -13.80 7.60
C VAL A 23 -7.46 -15.26 7.16
N THR A 24 -8.01 -16.19 7.94
CA THR A 24 -8.03 -17.61 7.60
C THR A 24 -8.85 -17.83 6.32
N SER A 25 -10.00 -17.19 6.17
CA SER A 25 -10.83 -17.27 4.95
C SER A 25 -10.10 -16.73 3.72
N ALA A 26 -9.36 -15.64 3.87
CA ALA A 26 -8.56 -15.06 2.79
C ALA A 26 -7.38 -15.97 2.42
N TRP A 27 -6.73 -16.59 3.41
CA TRP A 27 -5.63 -17.51 3.20
C TRP A 27 -6.07 -18.81 2.53
N THR A 28 -7.18 -19.41 2.99
CA THR A 28 -7.75 -20.60 2.37
C THR A 28 -8.22 -20.31 0.95
N PHE A 29 -8.79 -19.13 0.71
CA PHE A 29 -9.10 -18.66 -0.64
C PHE A 29 -7.84 -18.58 -1.52
N LEU A 30 -6.76 -17.96 -1.05
CA LEU A 30 -5.50 -17.87 -1.80
C LEU A 30 -4.88 -19.23 -2.12
N GLN A 31 -4.96 -20.18 -1.19
CA GLN A 31 -4.49 -21.55 -1.41
C GLN A 31 -5.34 -22.33 -2.42
N SER A 32 -6.63 -22.00 -2.54
CA SER A 32 -7.54 -22.63 -3.49
C SER A 32 -7.36 -22.16 -4.94
N ILE A 33 -6.57 -21.10 -5.16
CA ILE A 33 -6.31 -20.55 -6.50
C ILE A 33 -5.32 -21.45 -7.23
N GLU A 34 -5.66 -21.82 -8.47
CA GLU A 34 -4.73 -22.55 -9.33
C GLU A 34 -3.73 -21.56 -9.96
N TRP A 35 -2.51 -21.52 -9.41
CA TRP A 35 -1.50 -20.55 -9.83
C TRP A 35 -0.88 -20.82 -11.21
N THR A 36 -1.27 -21.92 -11.85
CA THR A 36 -0.76 -22.36 -13.16
C THR A 36 -1.48 -21.69 -14.32
N GLU A 37 -2.57 -20.97 -14.06
CA GLU A 37 -3.32 -20.26 -15.09
C GLU A 37 -2.46 -19.15 -15.75
N PRO A 38 -2.37 -19.11 -17.09
CA PRO A 38 -1.43 -18.24 -17.81
C PRO A 38 -1.68 -16.75 -17.58
N TRP A 39 -2.95 -16.34 -17.37
CA TRP A 39 -3.29 -14.95 -17.06
C TRP A 39 -2.81 -14.54 -15.65
N LEU A 40 -2.81 -15.46 -14.69
CA LEU A 40 -2.33 -15.22 -13.33
C LEU A 40 -0.81 -15.14 -13.29
N LEU A 41 -0.12 -15.96 -14.07
CA LEU A 41 1.32 -15.85 -14.26
C LEU A 41 1.68 -14.50 -14.90
N GLY A 42 0.89 -14.04 -15.88
CA GLY A 42 1.01 -12.69 -16.45
C GLY A 42 0.86 -11.61 -15.39
N LEU A 43 -0.13 -11.75 -14.48
CA LEU A 43 -0.32 -10.85 -13.35
C LEU A 43 0.89 -10.86 -12.39
N LEU A 44 1.47 -12.03 -12.10
CA LEU A 44 2.67 -12.12 -11.27
C LEU A 44 3.88 -11.43 -11.93
N MET A 45 4.08 -11.65 -13.22
CA MET A 45 5.13 -10.98 -14.00
C MET A 45 4.91 -9.47 -14.03
N PHE A 46 3.68 -9.02 -14.15
CA PHE A 46 3.31 -7.61 -14.05
C PHE A 46 3.73 -7.01 -12.70
N HIS A 47 3.50 -7.73 -11.59
CA HIS A 47 3.94 -7.30 -10.27
C HIS A 47 5.46 -7.27 -10.13
N LEU A 48 6.17 -8.26 -10.67
CA LEU A 48 7.65 -8.28 -10.69
C LEU A 48 8.21 -7.11 -11.50
N LEU A 49 7.61 -6.80 -12.65
CA LEU A 49 7.97 -5.65 -13.46
C LEU A 49 7.71 -4.34 -12.72
N CYS A 50 6.55 -4.21 -12.08
CA CYS A 50 6.23 -3.07 -11.23
C CYS A 50 7.25 -2.90 -10.11
N PHE A 51 7.61 -3.98 -9.42
CA PHE A 51 8.62 -3.96 -8.35
C PHE A 51 10.01 -3.60 -8.89
N ALA A 52 10.43 -4.16 -10.01
CA ALA A 52 11.68 -3.81 -10.68
C ALA A 52 11.69 -2.34 -11.10
N PHE A 53 10.56 -1.82 -11.61
CA PHE A 53 10.38 -0.40 -11.89
C PHE A 53 10.49 0.44 -10.63
N THR A 54 9.91 0.03 -9.50
CA THR A 54 10.06 0.70 -8.20
C THR A 54 11.55 0.81 -7.84
N LEU A 55 12.29 -0.29 -7.95
CA LEU A 55 13.74 -0.32 -7.65
C LEU A 55 14.54 0.59 -8.59
N PHE A 56 14.26 0.56 -9.89
CA PHE A 56 14.92 1.40 -10.88
C PHE A 56 14.60 2.89 -10.66
N THR A 57 13.36 3.16 -10.27
CA THR A 57 12.81 4.50 -10.06
C THR A 57 13.30 5.15 -8.78
N CYS A 58 13.79 4.39 -7.79
CA CYS A 58 14.48 4.91 -6.60
C CYS A 58 15.68 5.83 -6.96
N ARG A 59 16.21 5.72 -8.18
CA ARG A 59 17.29 6.57 -8.71
C ARG A 59 16.80 7.93 -9.22
N TYR A 60 15.54 8.05 -9.64
CA TYR A 60 15.00 9.21 -10.36
C TYR A 60 13.68 9.70 -9.76
N TYR A 61 13.76 10.76 -8.94
CA TYR A 61 12.60 11.36 -8.25
C TYR A 61 11.39 11.67 -9.16
N ARG A 62 11.62 12.17 -10.38
CA ARG A 62 10.53 12.49 -11.33
C ARG A 62 9.80 11.24 -11.82
N LEU A 63 10.52 10.14 -12.03
CA LEU A 63 9.91 8.87 -12.39
C LEU A 63 9.14 8.28 -11.21
N GLN A 64 9.53 8.59 -9.98
CA GLN A 64 8.85 8.10 -8.77
C GLN A 64 7.44 8.67 -8.61
N ILE A 65 7.25 9.93 -8.97
CA ILE A 65 5.92 10.56 -9.01
C ILE A 65 5.05 9.90 -10.07
N CYS A 66 5.58 9.70 -11.28
CA CYS A 66 4.84 9.04 -12.36
C CYS A 66 4.47 7.61 -11.99
N HIS A 67 5.39 6.87 -11.37
CA HIS A 67 5.17 5.52 -10.88
C HIS A 67 4.12 5.46 -9.76
N PHE A 68 4.13 6.40 -8.81
CA PHE A 68 3.10 6.49 -7.78
C PHE A 68 1.71 6.75 -8.38
N LEU A 69 1.60 7.68 -9.33
CA LEU A 69 0.35 7.96 -10.02
C LEU A 69 -0.16 6.73 -10.80
N LEU A 70 0.75 6.00 -11.45
CA LEU A 70 0.43 4.76 -12.15
C LEU A 70 -0.08 3.69 -11.17
N MET A 71 0.56 3.54 -10.01
CA MET A 71 0.14 2.61 -8.96
C MET A 71 -1.27 2.92 -8.44
N VAL A 72 -1.56 4.20 -8.16
CA VAL A 72 -2.90 4.63 -7.71
C VAL A 72 -3.95 4.44 -8.80
N ALA A 73 -3.63 4.81 -10.04
CA ALA A 73 -4.53 4.61 -11.18
C ALA A 73 -4.87 3.13 -11.39
N MET A 74 -3.88 2.26 -11.22
CA MET A 74 -4.07 0.81 -11.28
C MET A 74 -5.00 0.29 -10.20
N VAL A 75 -4.74 0.64 -8.93
CA VAL A 75 -5.61 0.27 -7.80
C VAL A 75 -7.04 0.76 -8.02
N TYR A 76 -7.22 1.95 -8.60
CA TYR A 76 -8.53 2.46 -8.96
C TYR A 76 -9.19 1.65 -10.08
N SER A 77 -8.43 1.27 -11.12
CA SER A 77 -8.94 0.45 -12.22
C SER A 77 -9.19 -1.02 -11.84
N ALA A 78 -8.79 -1.45 -10.64
CA ALA A 78 -8.95 -2.82 -10.17
C ALA A 78 -10.41 -3.28 -10.16
N GLU A 79 -11.33 -2.41 -9.76
CA GLU A 79 -12.77 -2.68 -9.77
C GLU A 79 -13.30 -2.92 -11.19
N TYR A 80 -12.90 -2.05 -12.13
CA TYR A 80 -13.26 -2.19 -13.54
C TYR A 80 -12.67 -3.46 -14.16
N LEU A 81 -11.41 -3.77 -13.87
CA LEU A 81 -10.78 -5.02 -14.33
C LEU A 81 -11.50 -6.25 -13.77
N ASN A 82 -11.92 -6.21 -12.51
CA ASN A 82 -12.69 -7.27 -11.88
C ASN A 82 -14.06 -7.45 -12.56
N GLU A 83 -14.78 -6.37 -12.90
CA GLU A 83 -16.05 -6.45 -13.63
C GLU A 83 -15.88 -7.02 -15.04
N VAL A 84 -14.89 -6.54 -15.80
CA VAL A 84 -14.61 -7.03 -17.16
C VAL A 84 -14.24 -8.51 -17.13
N ALA A 85 -13.41 -8.92 -16.17
CA ALA A 85 -13.03 -10.31 -16.01
C ALA A 85 -14.18 -11.19 -15.49
N ALA A 86 -15.07 -10.65 -14.65
CA ALA A 86 -16.31 -11.31 -14.23
C ALA A 86 -17.34 -11.42 -15.37
N MET A 87 -17.33 -10.54 -16.37
CA MET A 87 -18.17 -10.68 -17.57
C MET A 87 -17.59 -11.69 -18.55
N ASN A 88 -16.27 -11.71 -18.73
CA ASN A 88 -15.59 -12.58 -19.68
C ASN A 88 -14.95 -13.83 -19.06
N TRP A 89 -15.40 -14.21 -17.86
CA TRP A 89 -14.80 -15.28 -17.06
C TRP A 89 -14.66 -16.60 -17.84
N ARG A 90 -15.64 -16.94 -18.69
CA ARG A 90 -15.62 -18.16 -19.52
C ARG A 90 -14.44 -18.24 -20.50
N SER A 91 -13.90 -17.10 -20.94
CA SER A 91 -12.73 -17.07 -21.82
C SER A 91 -11.42 -16.94 -21.05
N PHE A 92 -11.47 -16.40 -19.83
CA PHE A 92 -10.28 -16.07 -19.06
C PHE A 92 -9.87 -17.14 -18.06
N SER A 93 -10.82 -17.83 -17.43
CA SER A 93 -10.53 -18.76 -16.35
C SER A 93 -11.56 -19.88 -16.28
N LYS A 94 -11.08 -21.09 -16.01
CA LYS A 94 -11.94 -22.28 -15.84
C LYS A 94 -12.86 -22.16 -14.61
N PHE A 95 -12.48 -21.31 -13.66
CA PHE A 95 -13.21 -20.98 -12.44
C PHE A 95 -13.53 -19.48 -12.35
N GLN A 96 -14.63 -19.13 -11.68
CA GLN A 96 -15.07 -17.75 -11.49
C GLN A 96 -14.35 -17.11 -10.28
N TYR A 97 -13.10 -16.68 -10.48
CA TYR A 97 -12.31 -15.98 -9.46
C TYR A 97 -12.76 -14.53 -9.22
N PHE A 98 -13.47 -13.95 -10.18
CA PHE A 98 -13.95 -12.57 -10.17
C PHE A 98 -15.39 -12.55 -9.64
N ASP A 99 -15.57 -11.88 -8.51
CA ASP A 99 -16.86 -11.74 -7.83
C ASP A 99 -17.13 -10.25 -7.59
N SER A 100 -18.38 -9.84 -7.42
CA SER A 100 -18.78 -8.43 -7.20
C SER A 100 -18.13 -7.81 -5.96
N LYS A 101 -17.67 -8.64 -5.00
CA LYS A 101 -16.90 -8.16 -3.84
C LYS A 101 -15.43 -7.87 -4.14
N GLY A 102 -14.92 -8.26 -5.30
CA GLY A 102 -13.54 -8.01 -5.73
C GLY A 102 -12.49 -8.61 -4.80
N MET A 103 -12.81 -9.67 -4.03
CA MET A 103 -11.91 -10.19 -2.99
C MET A 103 -10.59 -10.67 -3.57
N PHE A 104 -10.62 -11.40 -4.70
CA PHE A 104 -9.43 -11.86 -5.40
C PHE A 104 -8.55 -10.70 -5.90
N ILE A 105 -9.13 -9.79 -6.68
CA ILE A 105 -8.39 -8.65 -7.22
C ILE A 105 -7.89 -7.74 -6.10
N SER A 106 -8.68 -7.47 -5.08
CA SER A 106 -8.24 -6.66 -3.94
C SER A 106 -7.05 -7.30 -3.21
N LEU A 107 -7.08 -8.61 -2.94
CA LEU A 107 -5.99 -9.29 -2.23
C LEU A 107 -4.74 -9.48 -3.09
N VAL A 108 -4.90 -9.98 -4.31
CA VAL A 108 -3.76 -10.41 -5.15
C VAL A 108 -3.18 -9.24 -5.93
N TYR A 109 -4.00 -8.27 -6.34
CA TYR A 109 -3.57 -7.11 -7.11
C TYR A 109 -3.37 -5.89 -6.20
N SER A 110 -4.34 -5.52 -5.38
CA SER A 110 -4.22 -4.25 -4.61
C SER A 110 -3.24 -4.34 -3.44
N VAL A 111 -3.13 -5.46 -2.71
CA VAL A 111 -2.23 -5.55 -1.53
C VAL A 111 -0.75 -5.34 -1.90
N PRO A 112 -0.17 -6.00 -2.92
CA PRO A 112 1.23 -5.76 -3.30
C PRO A 112 1.46 -4.32 -3.81
N LEU A 113 0.52 -3.76 -4.59
CA LEU A 113 0.60 -2.40 -5.12
C LEU A 113 0.53 -1.36 -3.99
N LEU A 114 -0.34 -1.56 -3.01
CA LEU A 114 -0.46 -0.71 -1.82
C LEU A 114 0.79 -0.77 -0.95
N PHE A 115 1.36 -1.96 -0.75
CA PHE A 115 2.60 -2.11 -0.01
C PHE A 115 3.75 -1.34 -0.68
N ASN A 116 3.89 -1.47 -2.01
CA ASN A 116 4.85 -0.67 -2.79
C ASN A 116 4.60 0.84 -2.64
N SER A 117 3.34 1.26 -2.66
CA SER A 117 2.96 2.67 -2.49
C SER A 117 3.33 3.21 -1.10
N ILE A 118 3.14 2.42 -0.05
CA ILE A 118 3.54 2.79 1.33
C ILE A 118 5.05 2.98 1.42
N ILE A 119 5.85 2.11 0.80
CA ILE A 119 7.31 2.25 0.77
C ILE A 119 7.73 3.56 0.09
N ILE A 120 7.14 3.88 -1.06
CA ILE A 120 7.42 5.12 -1.79
C ILE A 120 7.10 6.34 -0.93
N VAL A 121 5.92 6.35 -0.30
CA VAL A 121 5.49 7.43 0.59
C VAL A 121 6.45 7.56 1.78
N ALA A 122 6.86 6.46 2.41
CA ALA A 122 7.81 6.49 3.53
C ALA A 122 9.18 7.08 3.14
N VAL A 123 9.69 6.72 1.96
CA VAL A 123 10.93 7.32 1.40
C VAL A 123 10.73 8.81 1.15
N TRP A 124 9.60 9.20 0.56
CA TRP A 124 9.32 10.59 0.27
C TRP A 124 9.19 11.45 1.53
N VAL A 125 8.53 10.93 2.57
CA VAL A 125 8.42 11.58 3.87
C VAL A 125 9.81 11.80 4.46
N LYS A 126 10.64 10.75 4.55
CA LYS A 126 12.02 10.87 5.07
C LYS A 126 12.85 11.91 4.30
N ARG A 127 12.74 11.92 2.97
CA ARG A 127 13.44 12.89 2.12
C ARG A 127 12.93 14.32 2.33
N THR A 128 11.62 14.51 2.37
CA THR A 128 11.01 15.83 2.60
C THR A 128 11.42 16.40 3.96
N PHE A 129 11.44 15.57 5.01
CA PHE A 129 11.96 15.96 6.31
C PHE A 129 13.44 16.33 6.24
N SER A 130 14.28 15.54 5.57
CA SER A 130 15.71 15.86 5.40
C SER A 130 15.90 17.21 4.68
N THR A 131 15.22 17.43 3.55
CA THR A 131 15.31 18.68 2.79
C THR A 131 14.79 19.87 3.59
N MET A 132 13.68 19.70 4.33
CA MET A 132 13.15 20.78 5.18
C MET A 132 14.10 21.12 6.32
N THR A 133 14.71 20.11 6.94
CA THR A 133 15.71 20.29 8.01
C THR A 133 16.95 21.01 7.47
N GLU A 134 17.44 20.61 6.29
CA GLU A 134 18.57 21.27 5.63
C GLU A 134 18.25 22.72 5.26
N LEU A 135 17.08 22.99 4.67
CA LEU A 135 16.63 24.34 4.35
C LEU A 135 16.47 25.21 5.60
N LYS A 136 15.93 24.66 6.70
CA LYS A 136 15.83 25.37 7.99
C LYS A 136 17.23 25.71 8.54
N THR A 137 18.16 24.76 8.49
CA THR A 137 19.56 24.97 8.90
C THR A 137 20.25 26.04 8.04
N LEU A 138 20.09 25.98 6.72
CA LEU A 138 20.62 27.00 5.79
C LEU A 138 20.00 28.38 6.02
N GLN A 139 18.70 28.45 6.29
CA GLN A 139 18.03 29.71 6.64
C GLN A 139 18.55 30.31 7.95
N LEU A 140 18.78 29.48 8.98
CA LEU A 140 19.36 29.90 10.25
C LEU A 140 20.78 30.44 10.07
N ASN A 141 21.64 29.71 9.36
CA ASN A 141 23.01 30.14 9.06
C ASN A 141 23.03 31.46 8.27
N ARG A 142 22.15 31.64 7.27
CA ARG A 142 22.02 32.91 6.54
C ARG A 142 21.57 34.07 7.43
N LYS A 143 20.66 33.83 8.38
CA LYS A 143 20.22 34.86 9.34
C LYS A 143 21.34 35.26 10.29
N ALA A 144 22.09 34.30 10.83
CA ALA A 144 23.24 34.57 11.70
C ALA A 144 24.34 35.37 10.98
N ALA A 145 24.68 34.99 9.74
CA ALA A 145 25.66 35.72 8.92
C ALA A 145 25.26 37.19 8.69
N ARG A 146 23.97 37.47 8.43
CA ARG A 146 23.46 38.84 8.25
C ARG A 146 23.51 39.66 9.54
N GLN A 147 23.26 39.05 10.70
CA GLN A 147 23.35 39.73 11.99
C GLN A 147 24.79 40.07 12.36
N ASN A 148 25.74 39.18 12.09
CA ASN A 148 27.16 39.43 12.31
C ASN A 148 27.68 40.55 11.39
N ALA A 149 27.25 40.57 10.12
CA ALA A 149 27.61 41.66 9.19
C ALA A 149 27.09 43.03 9.65
N LYS A 150 25.90 43.11 10.24
CA LYS A 150 25.35 44.36 10.82
C LYS A 150 26.03 44.81 12.12
N LYS A 151 26.71 43.92 12.86
CA LYS A 151 27.45 44.26 14.08
C LYS A 151 28.89 44.73 13.80
N SER A 152 29.45 44.38 12.65
CA SER A 152 30.80 44.82 12.22
C SER A 152 30.81 46.13 11.44
N GLN A 153 29.64 46.76 11.23
CA GLN A 153 29.48 48.06 10.58
C GLN A 153 29.01 49.08 11.62
#